data_AF-A0A2N5XN67-F1
#
_entry.id   AF-A0A2N5XN67-F1
#
_cell.length_a   1.000
_cell.length_b   1.000
_cell.length_c   1.000
_cell.angle_alpha   90.00
_cell.angle_beta   90.00
_cell.angle_gamma   90.00
#
_symmetry.space_group_name_H-M   'P 1'
#
loop_
_entity.id
_entity.type
_entity.pdbx_description
1 polymer ?
#
loop_
_entity_poly.entity_id
_entity_poly.type
_entity_poly.pdbx_seq_one_letter_code
_entity_poly.pdbx_strand_id
1 'polypeptide(L)'
;MYEISRRREEGLELSPNAVFGTLFSSRTKELRWMALVTGFAFIIWIDIAVFLYVIFFGLKELNLADLIGTVATTPQGALFLVVGNLVGAGLGMAVFSITAISFPMLLHKDVDFITAMITSVKCVIANRRIMISWAIFIAFLLAISLASVLLGMIVVLPLLGHATWHLYRRAIRYDEAIESNTDEKE
;
A
#
# COMPACT_ATOMS: atom_id res chain seq x y z
N MET A 1 -7.38 13.29 7.18
CA MET A 1 -6.00 13.77 6.97
C MET A 1 -5.74 14.20 5.53
N TYR A 2 -6.03 13.35 4.54
CA TYR A 2 -5.86 13.66 3.10
C TYR A 2 -6.58 14.93 2.62
N GLU A 3 -7.86 15.10 2.98
CA GLU A 3 -8.62 16.31 2.61
C GLU A 3 -8.14 17.58 3.33
N ILE A 4 -7.57 17.46 4.53
CA ILE A 4 -7.07 18.60 5.31
C ILE A 4 -5.84 19.20 4.63
N SER A 5 -4.92 18.34 4.17
CA SER A 5 -3.77 18.78 3.38
C SER A 5 -4.17 19.35 2.02
N ARG A 6 -5.17 18.76 1.33
CA ARG A 6 -5.68 19.27 0.04
C ARG A 6 -6.33 20.65 0.18
N ARG A 7 -7.25 20.83 1.14
CA ARG A 7 -7.96 22.12 1.32
C ARG A 7 -7.05 23.25 1.77
N ARG A 8 -5.99 22.94 2.53
CA ARG A 8 -4.99 23.91 2.94
C ARG A 8 -4.10 24.40 1.78
N GLU A 9 -3.86 23.55 0.77
CA GLU A 9 -3.17 23.95 -0.48
C GLU A 9 -4.09 24.71 -1.44
N GLU A 10 -5.40 24.42 -1.44
CA GLU A 10 -6.41 25.06 -2.29
C GLU A 10 -7.02 26.34 -1.67
N GLY A 11 -6.63 26.72 -0.45
CA GLY A 11 -7.16 27.90 0.25
C GLY A 11 -8.63 27.79 0.68
N LEU A 12 -9.18 26.57 0.77
CA LEU A 12 -10.58 26.31 1.07
C LEU A 12 -10.84 26.18 2.58
N GLU A 13 -11.97 26.70 3.06
CA GLU A 13 -12.34 26.67 4.48
C GLU A 13 -12.52 25.23 5.01
N LEU A 14 -11.95 24.98 6.19
CA LEU A 14 -12.00 23.69 6.90
C LEU A 14 -13.35 23.51 7.58
N SER A 15 -14.43 23.25 6.81
CA SER A 15 -15.73 22.87 7.37
C SER A 15 -15.84 21.34 7.56
N PRO A 16 -16.05 20.84 8.79
CA PRO A 16 -16.20 19.41 9.09
C PRO A 16 -17.33 18.71 8.31
N ASN A 17 -18.42 19.43 8.00
CA ASN A 17 -19.56 18.88 7.25
C ASN A 17 -19.29 18.74 5.75
N ALA A 18 -18.41 19.58 5.18
CA ALA A 18 -18.02 19.46 3.78
C ALA A 18 -16.98 18.33 3.55
N VAL A 19 -16.23 17.95 4.59
CA VAL A 19 -15.23 16.85 4.57
C VAL A 19 -15.91 15.48 4.49
N PHE A 20 -17.05 15.31 5.14
CA PHE A 20 -17.82 14.05 5.08
C PHE A 20 -18.94 14.05 4.02
N GLY A 21 -19.51 15.21 3.67
CA GLY A 21 -20.69 15.29 2.79
C GLY A 21 -20.45 15.03 1.30
N THR A 22 -19.21 15.10 0.82
CA THR A 22 -18.86 14.87 -0.61
C THR A 22 -18.26 13.48 -0.87
N LEU A 23 -18.14 12.63 0.17
CA LEU A 23 -17.59 11.27 0.09
C LEU A 23 -18.54 10.23 -0.52
N PHE A 24 -19.74 10.61 -0.98
CA PHE A 24 -20.84 9.70 -1.32
C PHE A 24 -21.37 9.77 -2.77
N SER A 25 -20.59 10.27 -3.73
CA SER A 25 -20.89 10.10 -5.16
C SER A 25 -20.04 8.98 -5.78
N SER A 26 -20.12 8.74 -7.11
CA SER A 26 -19.46 7.65 -7.87
C SER A 26 -18.05 7.26 -7.42
N ARG A 27 -17.28 8.19 -6.86
CA ARG A 27 -15.99 8.01 -6.17
C ARG A 27 -15.97 6.89 -5.11
N THR A 28 -17.05 6.71 -4.33
CA THR A 28 -17.15 5.62 -3.33
C THR A 28 -17.22 4.24 -3.97
N LYS A 29 -17.78 4.13 -5.19
CA LYS A 29 -17.95 2.86 -5.90
C LYS A 29 -16.59 2.30 -6.33
N GLU A 30 -15.73 3.14 -6.88
CA GLU A 30 -14.39 2.75 -7.34
C GLU A 30 -13.46 2.40 -6.17
N LEU A 31 -13.56 3.13 -5.06
CA LEU A 31 -12.87 2.77 -3.81
C LEU A 31 -13.33 1.41 -3.27
N ARG A 32 -14.60 1.06 -3.45
CA ARG A 32 -15.14 -0.27 -3.08
C ARG A 32 -14.52 -1.39 -3.93
N TRP A 33 -14.32 -1.15 -5.22
CA TRP A 33 -13.61 -2.11 -6.08
C TRP A 33 -12.14 -2.26 -5.69
N MET A 34 -11.45 -1.17 -5.35
CA MET A 34 -10.09 -1.23 -4.81
C MET A 34 -10.01 -2.01 -3.49
N ALA A 35 -11.01 -1.86 -2.62
CA ALA A 35 -11.11 -2.65 -1.39
C ALA A 35 -11.28 -4.15 -1.69
N LEU A 36 -12.10 -4.51 -2.70
CA LEU A 36 -12.23 -5.90 -3.15
C LEU A 36 -10.92 -6.46 -3.72
N VAL A 37 -10.22 -5.71 -4.56
CA VAL A 37 -8.92 -6.11 -5.13
C VAL A 37 -7.90 -6.35 -4.03
N THR A 38 -7.79 -5.43 -3.08
CA THR A 38 -6.85 -5.54 -1.96
C THR A 38 -7.25 -6.67 -1.00
N GLY A 39 -8.54 -6.85 -0.75
CA GLY A 39 -9.08 -7.95 0.04
C GLY A 39 -8.81 -9.32 -0.61
N PHE A 40 -8.93 -9.42 -1.93
CA PHE A 40 -8.58 -10.63 -2.65
C PHE A 40 -7.08 -10.94 -2.57
N ALA A 41 -6.22 -9.93 -2.70
CA ALA A 41 -4.78 -10.10 -2.46
C ALA A 41 -4.47 -10.57 -1.03
N PHE A 42 -5.24 -10.11 -0.03
CA PHE A 42 -5.13 -10.59 1.33
C PHE A 42 -5.58 -12.04 1.50
N ILE A 43 -6.62 -12.49 0.79
CA ILE A 43 -7.02 -13.91 0.79
C ILE A 43 -5.89 -14.77 0.19
N ILE A 44 -5.32 -14.36 -0.95
CA ILE A 44 -4.16 -15.02 -1.55
C ILE A 44 -2.99 -15.09 -0.56
N TRP A 45 -2.76 -14.02 0.20
CA TRP A 45 -1.73 -14.02 1.23
C TRP A 45 -1.97 -15.08 2.31
N ILE A 46 -3.21 -15.18 2.80
CA ILE A 46 -3.58 -16.18 3.81
C ILE A 46 -3.39 -17.59 3.26
N ASP A 47 -3.83 -17.85 2.03
CA ASP A 47 -3.63 -19.16 1.39
C ASP A 47 -2.14 -19.50 1.28
N ILE A 48 -1.31 -18.55 0.82
CA ILE A 48 0.14 -18.70 0.76
C ILE A 48 0.74 -18.99 2.14
N ALA A 49 0.30 -18.26 3.18
CA ALA A 49 0.78 -18.45 4.54
C ALA A 49 0.44 -19.84 5.08
N VAL A 50 -0.77 -20.33 4.80
CA VAL A 50 -1.20 -21.69 5.14
C VAL A 50 -0.37 -22.73 4.38
N PHE A 51 -0.15 -22.55 3.07
CA PHE A 51 0.70 -23.47 2.29
C PHE A 51 2.13 -23.49 2.80
N LEU A 52 2.72 -22.32 3.10
CA LEU A 52 4.05 -22.25 3.70
C LEU A 52 4.08 -22.95 5.05
N TYR A 53 3.07 -22.76 5.89
CA TYR A 53 2.97 -23.47 7.16
C TYR A 53 2.96 -24.99 6.95
N VAL A 54 2.13 -25.49 6.04
CA VAL A 54 2.00 -26.94 5.78
C VAL A 54 3.27 -27.52 5.15
N ILE A 55 3.93 -26.79 4.23
CA ILE A 55 5.19 -27.25 3.61
C ILE A 55 6.29 -27.41 4.67
N PHE A 56 6.36 -26.50 5.63
CA PHE A 56 7.40 -26.53 6.65
C PHE A 56 7.03 -27.42 7.83
N PHE A 57 5.83 -27.30 8.40
CA PHE A 57 5.46 -27.95 9.67
C PHE A 57 4.47 -29.12 9.49
N GLY A 58 4.00 -29.38 8.27
CA GLY A 58 2.98 -30.39 8.00
C GLY A 58 1.60 -29.99 8.54
N LEU A 59 0.76 -30.99 8.80
CA LEU A 59 -0.58 -30.82 9.40
C LEU A 59 -0.53 -30.76 10.94
N LYS A 60 0.65 -30.56 11.54
CA LYS A 60 0.78 -30.47 12.99
C LYS A 60 0.13 -29.18 13.46
N GLU A 61 -0.78 -29.27 14.43
CA GLU A 61 -1.30 -28.10 15.11
C GLU A 61 -0.28 -27.64 16.15
N LEU A 62 0.45 -26.56 15.84
CA LEU A 62 1.26 -25.86 16.83
C LEU A 62 0.41 -24.76 17.45
N ASN A 63 0.34 -24.73 18.78
CA ASN A 63 -0.19 -23.54 19.45
C ASN A 63 0.77 -22.35 19.23
N LEU A 64 0.32 -21.14 19.55
CA LEU A 64 1.10 -19.93 19.30
C LEU A 64 2.46 -19.94 20.02
N ALA A 65 2.52 -20.47 21.25
CA ALA A 65 3.77 -20.53 22.02
C ALA A 65 4.79 -21.50 21.40
N ASP A 66 4.32 -22.67 20.99
CA ASP A 66 5.14 -23.70 20.36
C ASP A 66 5.62 -23.25 18.98
N LEU A 67 4.77 -22.52 18.23
CA LEU A 67 5.15 -21.94 16.95
C LEU A 67 6.26 -20.89 17.12
N ILE A 68 6.10 -19.96 18.07
CA ILE A 68 7.11 -18.93 18.35
C ILE A 68 8.42 -19.58 18.80
N GLY A 69 8.36 -20.56 19.72
CA GLY A 69 9.53 -21.30 20.19
C GLY A 69 10.24 -22.02 19.05
N THR A 70 9.48 -22.72 18.19
CA THR A 70 10.03 -23.44 17.03
C THR A 70 10.67 -22.48 16.04
N VAL A 71 10.00 -21.37 15.73
CA VAL A 71 10.48 -20.36 14.79
C VAL A 71 11.76 -19.68 15.29
N ALA A 72 11.86 -19.39 16.58
CA ALA A 72 13.00 -18.69 17.16
C ALA A 72 14.22 -19.59 17.40
N THR A 73 14.02 -20.90 17.61
CA THR A 73 15.10 -21.81 18.06
C THR A 73 15.55 -22.83 17.02
N THR A 74 14.74 -23.10 16.00
CA THR A 74 15.04 -24.15 15.01
C THR A 74 15.52 -23.57 13.68
N PRO A 75 16.47 -24.23 13.00
CA PRO A 75 16.88 -23.83 11.64
C PRO A 75 15.73 -23.86 10.63
N GLN A 76 14.82 -24.84 10.78
CA GLN A 76 13.63 -24.98 9.95
C GLN A 76 12.67 -23.80 10.14
N GLY A 77 12.48 -23.36 11.39
CA GLY A 77 11.70 -22.18 11.74
C GLY A 77 12.30 -20.87 11.19
N ALA A 78 13.62 -20.73 11.23
CA ALA A 78 14.33 -19.61 10.62
C ALA A 78 14.15 -19.59 9.09
N LEU A 79 14.25 -20.76 8.45
CA LEU A 79 14.03 -20.88 7.01
C LEU A 79 12.58 -20.55 6.63
N PHE A 80 11.60 -21.01 7.42
CA PHE A 80 10.19 -20.64 7.28
C PHE A 80 10.00 -19.11 7.32
N LEU A 81 10.65 -18.41 8.26
CA LEU A 81 10.59 -16.95 8.32
C LEU A 81 11.21 -16.30 7.09
N VAL A 82 12.40 -16.71 6.66
CA VAL A 82 13.08 -16.10 5.50
C VAL A 82 12.24 -16.29 4.25
N VAL A 83 11.78 -17.52 3.98
CA VAL A 83 10.96 -17.80 2.79
C VAL A 83 9.63 -17.06 2.87
N GLY A 84 8.96 -17.07 4.02
CA GLY A 84 7.71 -16.34 4.22
C GLY A 84 7.86 -14.83 4.01
N ASN A 85 8.95 -14.23 4.50
CA ASN A 85 9.24 -12.81 4.28
C ASN A 85 9.54 -12.51 2.80
N LEU A 86 10.25 -13.38 2.08
CA LEU A 86 10.52 -13.19 0.66
C LEU A 86 9.25 -13.27 -0.19
N VAL A 87 8.41 -14.27 0.06
CA VAL A 87 7.13 -14.42 -0.64
C VAL A 87 6.20 -13.26 -0.30
N GLY A 88 6.12 -12.88 0.98
CA GLY A 88 5.35 -11.73 1.45
C GLY A 88 5.86 -10.41 0.86
N ALA A 89 7.18 -10.22 0.72
CA ALA A 89 7.75 -9.06 0.06
C ALA A 89 7.38 -9.01 -1.42
N GLY A 90 7.36 -10.15 -2.12
CA GLY A 90 6.91 -10.24 -3.51
C GLY A 90 5.44 -9.84 -3.66
N LEU A 91 4.55 -10.43 -2.85
CA LEU A 91 3.13 -10.10 -2.87
C LEU A 91 2.88 -8.64 -2.44
N GLY A 92 3.55 -8.18 -1.39
CA GLY A 92 3.48 -6.80 -0.91
C GLY A 92 3.94 -5.80 -1.96
N MET A 93 4.98 -6.12 -2.73
CA MET A 93 5.44 -5.30 -3.84
C MET A 93 4.39 -5.24 -4.97
N ALA A 94 3.74 -6.37 -5.28
CA ALA A 94 2.65 -6.40 -6.26
C ALA A 94 1.46 -5.53 -5.81
N VAL A 95 1.01 -5.69 -4.56
CA VAL A 95 -0.07 -4.89 -3.96
C VAL A 95 0.30 -3.41 -3.91
N PHE A 96 1.51 -3.08 -3.48
CA PHE A 96 2.00 -1.71 -3.48
C PHE A 96 1.98 -1.12 -4.89
N SER A 97 2.41 -1.89 -5.90
CA SER A 97 2.48 -1.41 -7.28
C SER A 97 1.12 -1.02 -7.85
N ILE A 98 0.06 -1.75 -7.45
CA ILE A 98 -1.31 -1.47 -7.88
C ILE A 98 -2.04 -0.44 -7.00
N THR A 99 -1.58 -0.15 -5.78
CA THR A 99 -2.33 0.70 -4.82
C THR A 99 -1.70 2.05 -4.53
N ALA A 100 -0.37 2.18 -4.62
CA ALA A 100 0.38 3.34 -4.14
C ALA A 100 -0.10 4.68 -4.75
N ILE A 101 -0.50 4.66 -6.02
CA ILE A 101 -1.01 5.84 -6.75
C ILE A 101 -2.52 5.75 -6.98
N SER A 102 -3.10 4.55 -6.99
CA SER A 102 -4.52 4.35 -7.31
C SER A 102 -5.45 5.00 -6.30
N PHE A 103 -5.22 4.79 -5.00
CA PHE A 103 -6.04 5.40 -3.95
C PHE A 103 -6.05 6.94 -4.01
N PRO A 104 -4.89 7.63 -4.03
CA PRO A 104 -4.90 9.07 -4.13
C PRO A 104 -5.47 9.57 -5.47
N MET A 105 -5.25 8.83 -6.57
CA MET A 105 -5.82 9.15 -7.88
C MET A 105 -7.34 9.12 -7.86
N LEU A 106 -7.95 8.05 -7.35
CA LEU A 106 -9.41 7.93 -7.24
C LEU A 106 -10.02 8.97 -6.31
N LEU A 107 -9.29 9.39 -5.28
CA LEU A 107 -9.74 10.44 -4.37
C LEU A 107 -9.66 11.84 -4.98
N HIS A 108 -8.80 12.05 -5.98
CA HIS A 108 -8.55 13.35 -6.59
C HIS A 108 -9.28 13.53 -7.93
N LYS A 109 -9.16 12.55 -8.85
CA LYS A 109 -9.73 12.54 -10.20
C LYS A 109 -10.94 11.59 -10.27
N ASP A 110 -11.89 11.88 -11.16
CA ASP A 110 -13.02 10.99 -11.45
C ASP A 110 -12.63 10.01 -12.56
N VAL A 111 -11.93 8.93 -12.16
CA VAL A 111 -11.45 7.87 -13.06
C VAL A 111 -11.88 6.51 -12.53
N ASP A 112 -11.98 5.52 -13.39
CA ASP A 112 -12.29 4.15 -12.97
C ASP A 112 -11.10 3.48 -12.27
N PHE A 113 -11.38 2.47 -11.45
CA PHE A 113 -10.37 1.76 -10.68
C PHE A 113 -9.32 1.04 -11.54
N ILE A 114 -9.67 0.59 -12.75
CA ILE A 114 -8.74 -0.11 -13.65
C ILE A 114 -7.71 0.88 -14.18
N THR A 115 -8.17 2.03 -14.68
CA THR A 115 -7.29 3.13 -15.13
C THR A 115 -6.35 3.55 -14.00
N ALA A 116 -6.86 3.73 -12.78
CA ALA A 116 -6.04 4.09 -11.63
C ALA A 116 -4.93 3.06 -11.34
N MET A 117 -5.27 1.76 -11.36
CA MET A 117 -4.29 0.67 -11.16
C MET A 117 -3.22 0.62 -12.25
N ILE A 118 -3.63 0.73 -13.52
CA ILE A 118 -2.70 0.74 -14.65
C ILE A 118 -1.72 1.91 -14.51
N THR A 119 -2.22 3.11 -14.18
CA THR A 119 -1.38 4.28 -13.96
C THR A 119 -0.43 4.09 -12.77
N SER A 120 -0.89 3.46 -11.69
CA SER A 120 -0.03 3.13 -10.55
C SER A 120 1.11 2.21 -10.94
N VAL A 121 0.83 1.14 -11.68
CA VAL A 121 1.86 0.20 -12.14
C VAL A 121 2.84 0.88 -13.09
N LYS A 122 2.34 1.68 -14.06
CA LYS A 122 3.18 2.46 -14.97
C LYS A 122 4.10 3.41 -14.21
N CYS A 123 3.57 4.14 -13.24
CA CYS A 123 4.34 5.04 -12.38
C CYS A 123 5.44 4.30 -11.61
N VAL A 124 5.13 3.12 -11.06
CA VAL A 124 6.08 2.29 -10.30
C VAL A 124 7.18 1.77 -11.20
N ILE A 125 6.85 1.32 -12.41
CA ILE A 125 7.83 0.82 -13.38
C ILE A 125 8.72 1.96 -13.89
N ALA A 126 8.15 3.10 -14.25
CA ALA A 126 8.87 4.28 -14.73
C ALA A 126 9.84 4.83 -13.67
N ASN A 127 9.44 4.78 -12.39
CA ASN A 127 10.21 5.32 -11.26
C ASN A 127 10.74 4.23 -10.32
N ARG A 128 11.15 3.09 -10.86
CA ARG A 128 11.47 1.87 -10.10
C ARG A 128 12.38 2.11 -8.90
N ARG A 129 13.49 2.86 -9.06
CA ARG A 129 14.45 3.10 -7.98
C ARG A 129 13.82 3.86 -6.80
N ILE A 130 13.06 4.91 -7.09
CA ILE A 130 12.41 5.75 -6.09
C ILE A 130 11.30 4.94 -5.40
N MET A 131 10.51 4.22 -6.17
CA MET A 131 9.34 3.48 -5.66
C MET A 131 9.74 2.25 -4.84
N ILE A 132 10.82 1.54 -5.21
CA ILE A 132 11.40 0.47 -4.38
C ILE A 132 11.96 1.04 -3.08
N SER A 133 12.70 2.16 -3.15
CA SER A 133 13.23 2.80 -1.93
C SER A 133 12.10 3.23 -1.00
N TRP A 134 11.00 3.73 -1.55
CA TRP A 134 9.80 4.08 -0.80
C TRP A 134 9.12 2.85 -0.17
N ALA A 135 8.98 1.76 -0.92
CA ALA A 135 8.44 0.50 -0.40
C ALA A 135 9.29 -0.06 0.75
N ILE A 136 10.63 -0.03 0.62
CA ILE A 136 11.56 -0.44 1.68
C ILE A 136 11.40 0.46 2.92
N PHE A 137 11.28 1.78 2.73
CA PHE A 137 11.07 2.71 3.83
C PHE A 137 9.76 2.44 4.59
N ILE A 138 8.66 2.18 3.86
CA ILE A 138 7.39 1.75 4.47
C ILE A 138 7.59 0.46 5.27
N ALA A 139 8.20 -0.56 4.67
CA ALA A 139 8.44 -1.84 5.32
C ALA A 139 9.26 -1.69 6.61
N PHE A 140 10.28 -0.84 6.60
CA PHE A 140 11.09 -0.53 7.78
C PHE A 140 10.28 0.15 8.89
N LEU A 141 9.45 1.14 8.56
CA LEU A 141 8.56 1.78 9.54
C LEU A 141 7.52 0.81 10.13
N LEU A 142 7.00 -0.10 9.30
CA LEU A 142 6.09 -1.15 9.75
C LEU A 142 6.80 -2.14 10.69
N ALA A 143 8.04 -2.52 10.39
CA ALA A 143 8.85 -3.39 11.26
C ALA A 143 9.11 -2.74 12.63
N ILE A 144 9.45 -1.45 12.67
CA ILE A 144 9.60 -0.70 13.93
C ILE A 144 8.27 -0.66 14.69
N SER A 145 7.16 -0.42 13.99
CA SER A 145 5.84 -0.38 14.62
C SER A 145 5.47 -1.73 15.23
N LEU A 146 5.78 -2.83 14.55
CA LEU A 146 5.55 -4.18 15.05
C LEU A 146 6.39 -4.46 16.30
N ALA A 147 7.66 -4.04 16.32
CA ALA A 147 8.54 -4.17 17.48
C ALA A 147 8.03 -3.39 18.70
N SER A 148 7.33 -2.26 18.47
CA SER A 148 6.69 -1.46 19.54
C SER A 148 5.32 -1.98 20.00
N VAL A 149 4.99 -3.25 19.74
CA VAL A 149 3.67 -3.85 20.04
C VAL A 149 2.54 -3.06 19.36
N LEU A 150 2.74 -2.68 18.10
CA LEU A 150 1.82 -1.92 17.25
C LEU A 150 1.53 -0.47 17.71
N LEU A 151 2.08 0.03 18.82
CA LEU A 151 1.88 1.41 19.26
C LEU A 151 2.39 2.44 18.23
N GLY A 152 3.48 2.10 17.53
CA GLY A 152 4.04 2.93 16.45
C GLY A 152 3.06 3.22 15.30
N MET A 153 2.04 2.38 15.07
CA MET A 153 1.03 2.60 14.02
C MET A 153 0.28 3.92 14.19
N ILE A 154 0.06 4.39 15.41
CA ILE A 154 -0.65 5.66 15.68
C ILE A 154 0.08 6.84 15.04
N VAL A 155 1.42 6.80 15.02
CA VAL A 155 2.27 7.86 14.45
C VAL A 155 2.62 7.58 12.99
N VAL A 156 2.89 6.31 12.66
CA VAL A 156 3.30 5.90 11.32
C VAL A 156 2.17 6.05 10.30
N LEU A 157 0.93 5.75 10.65
CA LEU A 157 -0.20 5.88 9.72
C LEU A 157 -0.43 7.32 9.24
N PRO A 158 -0.49 8.35 10.11
CA PRO A 158 -0.56 9.75 9.67
C PRO A 158 0.63 10.17 8.81
N LEU A 159 1.84 9.76 9.18
CA LEU A 159 3.07 10.12 8.47
C LEU A 159 3.10 9.54 7.05
N LEU A 160 2.78 8.25 6.92
CA LEU A 160 2.71 7.56 5.65
C LEU A 160 1.61 8.13 4.75
N GLY A 161 0.44 8.45 5.31
CA GLY A 161 -0.63 9.09 4.56
C GLY A 161 -0.22 10.43 3.97
N HIS A 162 0.49 11.27 4.74
CA HIS A 162 0.98 12.56 4.27
C HIS A 162 2.08 12.40 3.21
N ALA A 163 3.06 11.52 3.46
CA ALA A 163 4.16 11.32 2.52
C ALA A 163 3.71 10.68 1.19
N THR A 164 2.75 9.76 1.23
CA THR A 164 2.16 9.15 0.03
C THR A 164 1.43 10.19 -0.82
N TRP A 165 0.74 11.16 -0.19
CA TRP A 165 0.14 12.28 -0.91
C TRP A 165 1.18 13.14 -1.63
N HIS A 166 2.29 13.48 -0.96
CA HIS A 166 3.37 14.24 -1.60
C HIS A 166 4.04 13.49 -2.75
N LEU A 167 4.22 12.17 -2.59
CA LEU A 167 4.74 11.32 -3.65
C LEU A 167 3.79 11.29 -4.86
N TYR A 168 2.49 11.14 -4.62
CA TYR A 168 1.44 11.20 -5.65
C TYR A 168 1.43 12.53 -6.40
N ARG A 169 1.50 13.67 -5.68
CA ARG A 169 1.49 15.01 -6.30
C ARG A 169 2.72 15.22 -7.19
N ARG A 170 3.89 14.70 -6.78
CA ARG A 170 5.10 14.73 -7.61
C ARG A 170 4.99 13.84 -8.84
N ALA A 171 4.40 12.66 -8.71
CA ALA A 171 4.22 11.73 -9.81
C ALA A 171 3.29 12.29 -10.90
N ILE A 172 2.16 12.91 -10.53
CA ILE A 172 1.24 13.50 -11.51
C ILE A 172 1.84 14.73 -12.21
N ARG A 173 2.52 15.61 -11.47
CA ARG A 173 3.19 16.76 -12.10
C ARG A 173 4.23 16.34 -13.13
N TYR A 174 4.87 15.20 -12.93
CA TYR A 174 5.81 14.63 -13.90
C TYR A 174 5.10 14.13 -15.16
N ASP A 175 3.95 13.48 -15.03
CA ASP A 175 3.15 12.97 -16.16
C ASP A 175 2.61 14.11 -17.03
N GLU A 176 2.02 15.15 -16.41
CA GLU A 176 1.51 16.35 -17.09
C GLU A 176 2.61 17.10 -17.86
N ALA A 177 3.84 17.12 -17.32
CA ALA A 177 4.99 17.74 -17.98
C ALA A 177 5.55 16.92 -19.16
N ILE A 178 5.35 15.60 -19.17
CA ILE A 178 5.72 14.74 -20.30
C ILE A 178 4.72 14.91 -21.43
N GLU A 179 3.42 14.87 -21.14
CA GLU A 179 2.36 15.04 -22.15
C GLU A 179 2.51 16.39 -22.86
N SER A 180 2.68 17.49 -22.12
CA SER A 180 2.84 18.83 -22.70
C SER A 180 4.05 18.96 -23.63
N ASN A 181 5.16 18.29 -23.32
CA ASN A 181 6.40 18.34 -24.11
C ASN A 181 6.37 17.39 -25.32
N THR A 182 5.40 16.49 -25.37
CA THR A 182 5.16 15.59 -26.50
C THR A 182 4.25 16.28 -27.52
N ASP A 183 3.20 16.97 -27.05
CA ASP A 183 2.30 17.78 -27.89
C ASP A 183 3.00 18.99 -28.56
N GLU A 184 4.05 19.53 -27.94
CA GLU A 184 4.83 20.65 -28.51
C GLU A 184 5.79 20.22 -29.65
N LYS A 185 5.97 18.91 -29.85
CA LYS A 185 6.89 18.33 -30.85
C LYS A 185 6.16 17.69 -32.05
N GLU A 186 4.84 17.65 -32.05
CA GLU A 186 3.99 17.33 -33.21
C GLU A 186 3.54 18.60 -33.94
#